data_AF-A0A8J4DYB1-F1
#
_entry.id   AF-A0A8J4DYB1-F1
#
_cell.length_a   1.000
_cell.length_b   1.000
_cell.length_c   1.000
_cell.angle_alpha   90.00
_cell.angle_beta   90.00
_cell.angle_gamma   90.00
#
_symmetry.space_group_name_H-M   'P 1'
#
loop_
_entity.id
_entity.type
_entity.pdbx_description
1 polymer ?
#
loop_
_entity_poly.entity_id
_entity_poly.type
_entity_poly.pdbx_seq_one_letter_code
_entity_poly.pdbx_strand_id
1 'polypeptide(L)'
;MTGWVAGLRTWTISLAATVASSYALDAWAATAGVAVVASGLLAGVDRPWVVALLVVSYVAWGFGLRTNLRANLTLLATTGTSTNVLSKAAYDLTRRTTGNARVQRLAAAVGYVGSQVAAEGVYYAGAFGAATLSDAVTGTDALLFLAGANLAAALYEYGLARLTATFLRRRPRRYASFDTDWVPAEYLAGYYRAVEPDEVATIAFLVEAVRGAEPDQPVLFFGVGPTLHHVFAVAEVASEIHLGDFLPANLAEIRRWIDRDPGAHDWRPFVRYTLQCEGVDHPTDEEIAAREDLTRTKITELIRVDARHRRPVDRRYPTVISPYCADSATSDRATWELYMRHITDLVEPGGLFVTAALRRCRGYTVAGKTFPGADVDEHDLRAVIESAFELVDGSIRVRSTAQDASHGYSAIVLCQAHRRPNQARASARREKSATTAAQPLHHRGER
;
A
#
# COMPACT_ATOMS: atom_id res chain seq x y z
N MET A 1 25.25 -19.05 -5.99
CA MET A 1 25.07 -19.30 -7.44
C MET A 1 23.73 -18.84 -8.02
N THR A 2 22.73 -18.44 -7.21
CA THR A 2 21.36 -18.11 -7.68
C THR A 2 21.19 -16.70 -8.28
N GLY A 3 21.94 -15.70 -7.80
CA GLY A 3 21.80 -14.31 -8.27
C GLY A 3 22.29 -14.05 -9.70
N TRP A 4 23.32 -14.77 -10.16
CA TRP A 4 23.89 -14.61 -11.49
C TRP A 4 22.95 -15.15 -12.59
N VAL A 5 22.34 -16.31 -12.34
CA VAL A 5 21.36 -16.94 -13.23
C VAL A 5 20.08 -16.10 -13.32
N ALA A 6 19.61 -15.54 -12.21
CA ALA A 6 18.47 -14.62 -12.19
C ALA A 6 18.77 -13.33 -12.98
N GLY A 7 19.97 -12.76 -12.82
CA GLY A 7 20.44 -11.61 -13.59
C GLY A 7 20.43 -11.88 -15.10
N LEU A 8 21.05 -12.98 -15.53
CA LEU A 8 21.12 -13.39 -16.93
C LEU A 8 19.72 -13.54 -17.54
N ARG A 9 18.78 -14.18 -16.82
CA ARG A 9 17.40 -14.35 -17.27
C ARG A 9 16.69 -13.02 -17.55
N THR A 10 16.85 -12.03 -16.68
CA THR A 10 16.20 -10.71 -16.89
C THR A 10 16.75 -9.98 -18.11
N TRP A 11 18.05 -10.14 -18.38
CA TRP A 11 18.68 -9.57 -19.57
C TRP A 11 18.23 -10.26 -20.86
N THR A 12 18.15 -11.60 -20.87
CA THR A 12 17.63 -12.35 -22.02
C THR A 12 16.19 -11.96 -22.35
N ILE A 13 15.33 -11.84 -21.32
CA ILE A 13 13.93 -11.41 -21.51
C ILE A 13 13.88 -9.99 -22.07
N SER A 14 14.70 -9.08 -21.54
CA SER A 14 14.75 -7.70 -22.04
C SER A 14 15.23 -7.59 -23.48
N LEU A 15 16.24 -8.37 -23.86
CA LEU A 15 16.73 -8.39 -25.23
C LEU A 15 15.64 -8.91 -26.18
N ALA A 16 15.00 -10.04 -25.84
CA ALA A 16 13.92 -10.60 -26.64
C ALA A 16 12.73 -9.63 -26.76
N ALA A 17 12.34 -8.98 -25.65
CA ALA A 17 11.26 -7.99 -25.64
C ALA A 17 11.61 -6.74 -26.47
N THR A 18 12.88 -6.30 -26.44
CA THR A 18 13.35 -5.18 -27.26
C THR A 18 13.24 -5.52 -28.73
N VAL A 19 13.78 -6.67 -29.14
CA VAL A 19 13.72 -7.14 -30.54
C VAL A 19 12.26 -7.25 -31.00
N ALA A 20 11.43 -7.99 -30.26
CA ALA A 20 10.03 -8.18 -30.62
C ALA A 20 9.27 -6.84 -30.72
N SER A 21 9.49 -5.93 -29.76
CA SER A 21 8.81 -4.64 -29.75
C SER A 21 9.29 -3.70 -30.86
N SER A 22 10.59 -3.67 -31.17
CA SER A 22 11.14 -2.85 -32.25
C SER A 22 10.60 -3.29 -33.61
N TYR A 23 10.64 -4.59 -33.91
CA TYR A 23 10.10 -5.11 -35.18
C TYR A 23 8.60 -4.90 -35.30
N ALA A 24 7.83 -5.09 -34.23
CA ALA A 24 6.39 -4.86 -34.25
C ALA A 24 6.04 -3.37 -34.44
N LEU A 25 6.77 -2.49 -33.74
CA LEU A 25 6.65 -1.04 -33.92
C LEU A 25 6.97 -0.64 -35.36
N ASP A 26 8.08 -1.13 -35.90
CA ASP A 26 8.53 -0.76 -37.24
C ASP A 26 7.57 -1.24 -38.33
N ALA A 27 7.14 -2.50 -38.25
CA ALA A 27 6.14 -3.03 -39.19
C ALA A 27 4.83 -2.23 -39.12
N TRP A 28 4.37 -1.89 -37.92
CA TRP A 28 3.15 -1.11 -37.71
C TRP A 28 3.27 0.32 -38.25
N ALA A 29 4.36 1.01 -37.91
CA ALA A 29 4.61 2.39 -38.31
C ALA A 29 4.83 2.51 -39.82
N ALA A 30 5.71 1.70 -40.41
CA ALA A 30 5.95 1.73 -41.85
C ALA A 30 4.69 1.40 -42.65
N THR A 31 3.92 0.39 -42.23
CA THR A 31 2.65 0.03 -42.91
C THR A 31 1.65 1.17 -42.87
N ALA A 32 1.50 1.85 -41.72
CA ALA A 32 0.61 2.99 -41.59
C ALA A 32 1.07 4.19 -42.43
N GLY A 33 2.37 4.49 -42.45
CA GLY A 33 2.94 5.53 -43.29
C GLY A 33 2.67 5.27 -44.78
N VAL A 34 2.93 4.04 -45.24
CA VAL A 34 2.64 3.63 -46.64
C VAL A 34 1.14 3.74 -46.92
N ALA A 35 0.28 3.27 -46.01
CA ALA A 35 -1.16 3.32 -46.19
C ALA A 35 -1.69 4.76 -46.31
N VAL A 36 -1.17 5.70 -45.51
CA VAL A 36 -1.53 7.12 -45.61
C VAL A 36 -1.21 7.67 -47.00
N VAL A 37 0.01 7.43 -47.50
CA VAL A 37 0.41 7.89 -48.84
C VAL A 37 -0.41 7.19 -49.93
N ALA A 38 -0.50 5.86 -49.89
CA ALA A 38 -1.18 5.06 -50.90
C ALA A 38 -2.69 5.31 -50.97
N SER A 39 -3.30 5.76 -49.86
CA SER A 39 -4.73 6.08 -49.84
C SER A 39 -5.11 7.27 -50.72
N GLY A 40 -4.16 8.18 -51.01
CA GLY A 40 -4.43 9.42 -51.74
C GLY A 40 -5.37 10.39 -51.01
N LEU A 41 -5.79 10.10 -49.77
CA LEU A 41 -6.77 10.92 -49.03
C LEU A 41 -6.28 12.36 -48.77
N LEU A 42 -4.96 12.52 -48.72
CA LEU A 42 -4.29 13.81 -48.51
C LEU A 42 -3.60 14.31 -49.78
N ALA A 43 -3.92 13.74 -50.94
CA ALA A 43 -3.40 14.19 -52.23
C ALA A 43 -3.88 15.61 -52.51
N GLY A 44 -2.96 16.53 -52.82
CA GLY A 44 -3.26 17.93 -53.10
C GLY A 44 -3.38 18.83 -51.86
N VAL A 45 -3.13 18.32 -50.65
CA VAL A 45 -3.00 19.16 -49.46
C VAL A 45 -1.73 19.99 -49.55
N ASP A 46 -1.84 21.31 -49.32
CA ASP A 46 -0.68 22.20 -49.37
C ASP A 46 0.39 21.81 -48.34
N ARG A 47 1.65 21.94 -48.74
CA ARG A 47 2.82 21.57 -47.93
C ARG A 47 2.82 22.14 -46.50
N PRO A 48 2.39 23.39 -46.21
CA PRO A 48 2.34 23.89 -44.85
C PRO A 48 1.40 23.08 -43.93
N TRP A 49 0.28 22.61 -44.46
CA TRP A 49 -0.66 21.78 -43.70
C TRP A 49 -0.13 20.37 -43.45
N VAL A 50 0.63 19.81 -44.42
CA VAL A 50 1.34 18.54 -44.23
C VAL A 50 2.42 18.66 -43.13
N VAL A 51 3.15 19.77 -43.10
CA VAL A 51 4.12 20.05 -42.02
C VAL A 51 3.40 20.21 -40.68
N ALA A 52 2.26 20.91 -40.63
CA ALA A 52 1.46 21.04 -39.41
C ALA A 52 0.97 19.66 -38.91
N LEU A 53 0.51 18.79 -39.81
CA LEU A 53 0.12 17.42 -39.49
C LEU A 53 1.30 16.62 -38.91
N LEU A 54 2.49 16.74 -39.51
CA LEU A 54 3.70 16.10 -39.00
C LEU A 54 4.05 16.61 -37.59
N VAL A 55 3.97 17.91 -37.33
CA VAL A 55 4.19 18.46 -35.98
C VAL A 55 3.18 17.91 -34.98
N VAL A 56 1.90 17.84 -35.34
CA VAL A 56 0.84 17.24 -34.50
C VAL A 56 1.12 15.75 -34.24
N SER A 57 1.63 15.02 -35.24
CA SER A 57 2.00 13.61 -35.06
C SER A 57 3.10 13.42 -34.02
N TYR A 58 4.08 14.33 -33.95
CA TYR A 58 5.12 14.30 -32.91
C TYR A 58 4.59 14.63 -31.52
N VAL A 59 3.62 15.53 -31.42
CA VAL A 59 2.94 15.81 -30.16
C VAL A 59 2.22 14.55 -29.67
N ALA A 60 1.48 13.88 -30.55
CA ALA A 60 0.80 12.61 -30.24
C ALA A 60 1.80 11.53 -29.82
N TRP A 61 2.90 11.39 -30.55
CA TRP A 61 3.99 10.47 -30.22
C TRP A 61 4.60 10.77 -28.85
N GLY A 62 4.84 12.04 -28.52
CA GLY A 62 5.31 12.46 -27.20
C GLY A 62 4.38 12.03 -26.06
N PHE A 63 3.07 12.08 -26.25
CA PHE A 63 2.10 11.57 -25.28
C PHE A 63 2.13 10.04 -25.14
N GLY A 64 2.19 9.32 -26.27
CA GLY A 64 2.33 7.86 -26.30
C GLY A 64 3.61 7.41 -25.59
N LEU A 65 4.75 8.00 -25.97
CA LEU A 65 6.06 7.74 -25.40
C LEU A 65 6.11 8.05 -23.91
N ARG A 66 5.59 9.20 -23.46
CA ARG A 66 5.52 9.54 -22.02
C ARG A 66 4.76 8.49 -21.22
N THR A 67 3.67 7.97 -21.79
CA THR A 67 2.86 6.92 -21.16
C THR A 67 3.65 5.61 -21.08
N ASN A 68 4.35 5.23 -22.15
CA ASN A 68 5.14 4.01 -22.14
C ASN A 68 6.40 4.10 -21.27
N LEU A 69 7.09 5.24 -21.23
CA LEU A 69 8.23 5.44 -20.33
C LEU A 69 7.86 5.17 -18.87
N ARG A 70 6.69 5.63 -18.42
CA ARG A 70 6.18 5.34 -17.06
C ARG A 70 5.91 3.86 -16.85
N ALA A 71 5.28 3.20 -17.83
CA ALA A 71 4.98 1.78 -17.75
C ALA A 71 6.26 0.93 -17.75
N ASN A 72 7.20 1.22 -18.64
CA ASN A 72 8.49 0.54 -18.74
C ASN A 72 9.34 0.75 -17.48
N LEU A 73 9.38 1.96 -16.90
CA LEU A 73 10.06 2.20 -15.62
C LEU A 73 9.45 1.36 -14.49
N THR A 74 8.12 1.24 -14.47
CA THR A 74 7.43 0.40 -13.47
C THR A 74 7.77 -1.07 -13.68
N LEU A 75 7.80 -1.55 -14.93
CA LEU A 75 8.22 -2.90 -15.29
C LEU A 75 9.66 -3.17 -14.83
N LEU A 76 10.57 -2.24 -15.07
CA LEU A 76 11.98 -2.32 -14.69
C LEU A 76 12.17 -2.40 -13.18
N ALA A 77 11.52 -1.50 -12.44
CA ALA A 77 11.56 -1.50 -10.98
C ALA A 77 10.95 -2.77 -10.38
N THR A 78 9.89 -3.31 -11.00
CA THR A 78 9.13 -4.46 -10.45
C THR A 78 9.74 -5.82 -10.81
N THR A 79 10.36 -5.93 -11.98
CA THR A 79 10.76 -7.23 -12.54
C THR A 79 12.24 -7.32 -12.90
N GLY A 80 12.94 -6.19 -12.94
CA GLY A 80 14.28 -6.09 -13.52
C GLY A 80 14.30 -6.24 -15.04
N THR A 81 13.15 -6.33 -15.72
CA THR A 81 13.03 -6.43 -17.18
C THR A 81 12.47 -5.16 -17.78
N SER A 82 12.65 -5.00 -19.09
CA SER A 82 12.30 -3.81 -19.87
C SER A 82 11.99 -4.21 -21.30
N THR A 83 11.10 -3.47 -21.95
CA THR A 83 10.87 -3.55 -23.40
C THR A 83 11.95 -2.83 -24.21
N ASN A 84 12.98 -2.28 -23.54
CA ASN A 84 14.08 -1.58 -24.18
C ASN A 84 15.41 -1.85 -23.46
N VAL A 85 16.34 -2.50 -24.16
CA VAL A 85 17.60 -2.97 -23.58
C VAL A 85 18.52 -1.81 -23.17
N LEU A 86 18.50 -0.68 -23.88
CA LEU A 86 19.30 0.51 -23.51
C LEU A 86 18.76 1.19 -22.26
N SER A 87 17.42 1.23 -22.11
CA SER A 87 16.76 1.67 -20.88
C SER A 87 17.18 0.82 -19.69
N LYS A 88 17.19 -0.52 -19.84
CA LYS A 88 17.67 -1.44 -18.80
C LYS A 88 19.15 -1.26 -18.51
N ALA A 89 20.00 -1.13 -19.52
CA ALA A 89 21.43 -0.93 -19.35
C ALA A 89 21.74 0.33 -18.55
N ALA A 90 21.09 1.45 -18.90
CA ALA A 90 21.24 2.71 -18.17
C ALA A 90 20.74 2.61 -16.73
N TYR A 91 19.61 1.93 -16.50
CA TYR A 91 19.08 1.69 -15.16
C TYR A 91 20.03 0.84 -14.29
N ASP A 92 20.49 -0.30 -14.81
CA ASP A 92 21.35 -1.22 -14.05
C ASP A 92 22.74 -0.62 -13.81
N LEU A 93 23.29 0.14 -14.76
CA LEU A 93 24.56 0.83 -14.59
C LEU A 93 24.47 1.88 -13.48
N THR A 94 23.44 2.74 -13.52
CA THR A 94 23.25 3.76 -12.49
C THR A 94 22.92 3.17 -11.13
N ARG A 95 22.19 2.04 -11.07
CA ARG A 95 21.95 1.33 -9.81
C ARG A 95 23.23 0.82 -9.16
N ARG A 96 24.26 0.48 -9.94
CA ARG A 96 25.57 0.04 -9.42
C ARG A 96 26.43 1.22 -8.94
N THR A 97 26.22 2.41 -9.49
CA THR A 97 27.05 3.59 -9.20
C THR A 97 26.40 4.56 -8.22
N THR A 98 25.07 4.55 -8.08
CA THR A 98 24.33 5.43 -7.17
C THR A 98 23.05 4.79 -6.61
N GLY A 99 22.76 5.03 -5.33
CA GLY A 99 21.51 4.65 -4.68
C GLY A 99 20.33 5.60 -4.99
N ASN A 100 20.54 6.67 -5.76
CA ASN A 100 19.50 7.67 -6.00
C ASN A 100 18.47 7.22 -7.05
N ALA A 101 17.25 6.91 -6.60
CA ALA A 101 16.15 6.44 -7.44
C ALA A 101 15.74 7.44 -8.54
N ARG A 102 15.90 8.77 -8.33
CA ARG A 102 15.58 9.77 -9.36
C ARG A 102 16.56 9.71 -10.53
N VAL A 103 17.85 9.55 -10.22
CA VAL A 103 18.92 9.43 -11.22
C VAL A 103 18.74 8.15 -12.04
N GLN A 104 18.42 7.03 -11.38
CA GLN A 104 18.15 5.76 -12.07
C GLN A 104 16.96 5.85 -13.04
N ARG A 105 15.86 6.48 -12.63
CA ARG A 105 14.69 6.70 -13.49
C ARG A 105 15.01 7.58 -14.68
N LEU A 106 15.76 8.66 -14.46
CA LEU A 106 16.17 9.57 -15.53
C LEU A 106 17.06 8.86 -16.55
N ALA A 107 18.08 8.12 -16.09
CA ALA A 107 18.99 7.39 -16.97
C ALA A 107 18.25 6.35 -17.82
N ALA A 108 17.34 5.59 -17.21
CA ALA A 108 16.51 4.63 -17.93
C ALA A 108 15.60 5.30 -18.98
N ALA A 109 15.02 6.46 -18.67
CA ALA A 109 14.23 7.23 -19.63
C ALA A 109 15.10 7.75 -20.79
N VAL A 110 16.29 8.27 -20.50
CA VAL A 110 17.27 8.72 -21.51
C VAL A 110 17.66 7.57 -22.43
N GLY A 111 17.97 6.39 -21.89
CA GLY A 111 18.31 5.21 -22.70
C GLY A 111 17.18 4.79 -23.64
N TYR A 112 15.93 4.85 -23.16
CA TYR A 112 14.76 4.55 -23.99
C TYR A 112 14.55 5.59 -25.09
N VAL A 113 14.50 6.88 -24.72
CA VAL A 113 14.27 7.98 -25.68
C VAL A 113 15.38 8.03 -26.72
N GLY A 114 16.64 7.86 -26.31
CA GLY A 114 17.78 7.85 -27.23
C GLY A 114 17.68 6.76 -28.29
N SER A 115 17.21 5.56 -27.92
CA SER A 115 16.98 4.50 -28.90
C SER A 115 15.88 4.81 -29.92
N GLN A 116 14.80 5.49 -29.47
CA GLN A 116 13.70 5.86 -30.35
C GLN A 116 14.08 7.00 -31.29
N VAL A 117 14.82 8.00 -30.81
CA VAL A 117 15.35 9.08 -31.65
C VAL A 117 16.32 8.53 -32.70
N ALA A 118 17.13 7.53 -32.35
CA ALA A 118 18.01 6.87 -33.32
C ALA A 118 17.22 6.13 -34.41
N ALA A 119 16.15 5.41 -34.03
CA ALA A 119 15.26 4.76 -34.99
C ALA A 119 14.56 5.77 -35.92
N GLU A 120 14.11 6.91 -35.38
CA GLU A 120 13.48 7.98 -36.16
C GLU A 120 14.39 8.52 -37.26
N GLY A 121 15.70 8.65 -36.98
CA GLY A 121 16.69 9.05 -37.99
C GLY A 121 16.72 8.12 -39.21
N VAL A 122 16.47 6.81 -39.01
CA VAL A 122 16.40 5.82 -40.10
C VAL A 122 15.14 6.03 -40.96
N TYR A 123 14.00 6.38 -40.35
CA TYR A 123 12.77 6.69 -41.09
C TYR A 123 12.93 7.93 -41.95
N TYR A 124 13.55 8.99 -41.44
CA TYR A 124 13.83 10.20 -42.22
C TYR A 124 14.77 9.90 -43.38
N ALA A 125 15.85 9.17 -43.13
CA ALA A 125 16.79 8.78 -44.18
C ALA A 125 16.10 7.94 -45.26
N GLY A 126 15.24 6.99 -44.88
CA GLY A 126 14.49 6.16 -45.82
C GLY A 126 13.47 6.95 -46.63
N ALA A 127 12.64 7.77 -45.98
CA ALA A 127 11.57 8.53 -46.62
C ALA A 127 12.11 9.58 -47.59
N PHE A 128 13.08 10.39 -47.15
CA PHE A 128 13.68 11.41 -48.02
C PHE A 128 14.69 10.82 -49.00
N GLY A 129 15.35 9.71 -48.68
CA GLY A 129 16.16 8.96 -49.64
C GLY A 129 15.33 8.41 -50.80
N ALA A 130 14.14 7.87 -50.52
CA ALA A 130 13.21 7.44 -51.56
C ALA A 130 12.76 8.61 -52.44
N ALA A 131 12.47 9.76 -51.83
CA ALA A 131 12.04 10.96 -52.57
C ALA A 131 13.16 11.61 -53.42
N THR A 132 14.44 11.38 -53.09
CA THR A 132 15.56 11.88 -53.90
C THR A 132 16.01 10.90 -54.98
N LEU A 133 15.78 9.60 -54.79
CA LEU A 133 16.22 8.54 -55.70
C LEU A 133 15.13 8.07 -56.66
N SER A 134 13.87 8.49 -56.49
CA SER A 134 12.73 8.04 -57.29
C SER A 134 11.81 9.19 -57.65
N ASP A 135 11.46 9.30 -58.93
CA ASP A 135 10.46 10.26 -59.42
C ASP A 135 9.02 9.90 -58.99
N ALA A 136 8.82 8.69 -58.44
CA ALA A 136 7.52 8.22 -57.99
C ALA A 136 7.15 8.69 -56.57
N VAL A 137 8.11 9.22 -55.79
CA VAL A 137 7.89 9.65 -54.40
C VAL A 137 8.25 11.12 -54.28
N THR A 138 7.29 11.95 -53.93
CA THR A 138 7.55 13.39 -53.72
C THR A 138 8.03 13.68 -52.30
N GLY A 139 8.63 14.86 -52.10
CA GLY A 139 8.95 15.32 -50.74
C GLY A 139 7.71 15.50 -49.85
N THR A 140 6.53 15.72 -50.44
CA THR A 140 5.26 15.77 -49.69
C THR A 140 4.85 14.35 -49.27
N ASP A 141 5.03 13.36 -50.13
CA ASP A 141 4.76 11.95 -49.80
C ASP A 141 5.67 11.46 -48.68
N ALA A 142 6.95 11.86 -48.67
CA ALA A 142 7.86 11.57 -47.57
C ALA A 142 7.37 12.15 -46.24
N LEU A 143 6.87 13.40 -46.22
CA LEU A 143 6.32 14.02 -45.01
C LEU A 143 5.02 13.35 -44.56
N LEU A 144 4.15 12.96 -45.49
CA LEU A 144 2.90 12.23 -45.19
C LEU A 144 3.18 10.83 -44.66
N PHE A 145 4.15 10.12 -45.23
CA PHE A 145 4.63 8.83 -44.73
C PHE A 145 5.12 8.97 -43.28
N LEU A 146 5.97 9.95 -43.00
CA LEU A 146 6.48 10.21 -41.65
C LEU A 146 5.35 10.54 -40.67
N ALA A 147 4.40 11.41 -41.06
CA ALA A 147 3.28 11.75 -40.20
C ALA A 147 2.41 10.52 -39.87
N GLY A 148 2.12 9.67 -40.87
CA GLY A 148 1.36 8.42 -40.68
C GLY A 148 2.10 7.42 -39.79
N ALA A 149 3.39 7.21 -40.04
CA ALA A 149 4.25 6.33 -39.25
C ALA A 149 4.33 6.78 -37.79
N ASN A 150 4.46 8.08 -37.55
CA ASN A 150 4.62 8.65 -36.21
C ASN A 150 3.32 8.59 -35.39
N LEU A 151 2.15 8.81 -36.03
CA LEU A 151 0.85 8.57 -35.40
C LEU A 151 0.65 7.10 -35.01
N ALA A 152 1.05 6.18 -35.89
CA ALA A 152 0.99 4.75 -35.61
C ALA A 152 1.95 4.34 -34.48
N ALA A 153 3.16 4.91 -34.45
CA ALA A 153 4.11 4.74 -33.36
C ALA A 153 3.54 5.24 -32.02
N ALA A 154 2.85 6.39 -32.02
CA ALA A 154 2.16 6.92 -30.84
C ALA A 154 1.13 5.93 -30.27
N LEU A 155 0.31 5.35 -31.14
CA LEU A 155 -0.69 4.33 -30.77
C LEU A 155 -0.04 3.05 -30.25
N TYR A 156 1.03 2.60 -30.90
CA TYR A 156 1.78 1.42 -30.48
C TYR A 156 2.37 1.61 -29.08
N GLU A 157 3.06 2.72 -28.84
CA GLU A 157 3.67 3.06 -27.55
C GLU A 157 2.60 3.12 -26.44
N TYR A 158 1.45 3.76 -26.71
CA TYR A 158 0.33 3.78 -25.79
C TYR A 158 -0.23 2.36 -25.52
N GLY A 159 -0.42 1.55 -26.56
CA GLY A 159 -0.90 0.17 -26.45
C GLY A 159 0.04 -0.71 -25.63
N LEU A 160 1.34 -0.65 -25.90
CA LEU A 160 2.37 -1.36 -25.16
C LEU A 160 2.39 -0.95 -23.68
N ALA A 161 2.20 0.34 -23.38
CA ALA A 161 2.08 0.83 -22.02
C ALA A 161 0.88 0.20 -21.28
N ARG A 162 -0.28 0.13 -21.95
CA ARG A 162 -1.51 -0.47 -21.40
C ARG A 162 -1.37 -1.97 -21.17
N LEU A 163 -0.74 -2.68 -22.12
CA LEU A 163 -0.43 -4.11 -21.98
C LEU A 163 0.54 -4.36 -20.83
N THR A 164 1.61 -3.59 -20.73
CA THR A 164 2.61 -3.68 -19.65
C THR A 164 1.96 -3.42 -18.29
N ALA A 165 1.14 -2.37 -18.16
CA ALA A 165 0.42 -2.08 -16.94
C ALA A 165 -0.55 -3.22 -16.56
N THR A 166 -1.24 -3.81 -17.54
CA THR A 166 -2.16 -4.93 -17.30
C THR A 166 -1.42 -6.20 -16.88
N PHE A 167 -0.29 -6.50 -17.52
CA PHE A 167 0.59 -7.60 -17.15
C PHE A 167 1.07 -7.47 -15.69
N LEU A 168 1.55 -6.28 -15.31
CA LEU A 168 1.99 -6.02 -13.94
C LEU A 168 0.86 -6.11 -12.91
N ARG A 169 -0.37 -5.74 -13.28
CA ARG A 169 -1.55 -5.89 -12.42
C ARG A 169 -1.97 -7.35 -12.24
N ARG A 170 -1.82 -8.18 -13.28
CA ARG A 170 -2.23 -9.60 -13.29
C ARG A 170 -1.16 -10.54 -12.74
N ARG A 171 0.10 -10.11 -12.65
CA ARG A 171 1.17 -10.94 -12.09
C ARG A 171 0.91 -11.16 -10.60
N PRO A 172 0.82 -12.42 -10.11
CA PRO A 172 0.77 -12.67 -8.69
C PRO A 172 2.04 -12.11 -8.05
N ARG A 173 1.89 -11.14 -7.15
CA ARG A 173 3.00 -10.65 -6.33
C ARG A 173 3.46 -11.84 -5.50
N ARG A 174 4.73 -12.20 -5.63
CA ARG A 174 5.31 -13.26 -4.81
C ARG A 174 5.67 -12.64 -3.46
N TYR A 175 4.74 -12.71 -2.52
CA TYR A 175 4.99 -12.30 -1.15
C TYR A 175 5.86 -13.33 -0.43
N ALA A 176 6.64 -12.84 0.53
CA ALA A 176 7.30 -13.65 1.53
C ALA A 176 6.25 -14.35 2.41
N SER A 177 6.60 -15.53 2.92
CA SER A 177 5.73 -16.32 3.77
C SER A 177 5.89 -15.93 5.24
N PHE A 178 4.78 -15.73 5.94
CA PHE A 178 4.80 -15.50 7.37
C PHE A 178 5.32 -16.72 8.17
N ASP A 179 5.17 -17.93 7.63
CA ASP A 179 5.59 -19.15 8.31
C ASP A 179 7.10 -19.41 8.19
N THR A 180 7.75 -18.96 7.11
CA THR A 180 9.16 -19.30 6.82
C THR A 180 10.10 -18.11 6.77
N ASP A 181 9.61 -16.93 6.36
CA ASP A 181 10.47 -15.78 6.07
C ASP A 181 10.36 -14.67 7.12
N TRP A 182 9.32 -14.69 7.96
CA TRP A 182 9.06 -13.68 8.99
C TRP A 182 10.01 -13.83 10.18
N VAL A 183 10.71 -12.74 10.50
CA VAL A 183 11.57 -12.65 11.68
C VAL A 183 11.10 -11.43 12.49
N PRO A 184 10.50 -11.63 13.66
CA PRO A 184 9.94 -10.54 14.46
C PRO A 184 10.96 -9.44 14.80
N ALA A 185 12.20 -9.82 15.14
CA ALA A 185 13.26 -8.86 15.46
C ALA A 185 13.63 -7.97 14.26
N GLU A 186 13.59 -8.49 13.02
CA GLU A 186 13.81 -7.70 11.80
C GLU A 186 12.69 -6.68 11.59
N TYR A 187 11.45 -7.06 11.91
CA TYR A 187 10.28 -6.17 11.86
C TYR A 187 10.38 -5.05 12.89
N LEU A 188 10.68 -5.37 14.15
CA LEU A 188 10.89 -4.40 15.22
C LEU A 188 12.05 -3.45 14.91
N ALA A 189 13.17 -3.96 14.42
CA ALA A 189 14.32 -3.14 14.04
C ALA A 189 14.05 -2.26 12.80
N GLY A 190 13.11 -2.64 11.93
CA GLY A 190 12.76 -1.89 10.73
C GLY A 190 11.76 -0.76 11.00
N TYR A 191 10.73 -1.03 11.81
CA TYR A 191 9.56 -0.16 11.96
C TYR A 191 9.45 0.53 13.32
N TYR A 192 10.07 -0.01 14.37
CA TYR A 192 9.78 0.41 15.75
C TYR A 192 11.01 0.95 16.49
N ARG A 193 12.04 1.42 15.77
CA ARG A 193 13.18 2.12 16.39
C ARG A 193 12.84 3.52 16.89
N ALA A 194 11.79 4.11 16.35
CA ALA A 194 11.27 5.42 16.71
C ALA A 194 9.74 5.43 16.53
N VAL A 195 9.07 6.42 17.10
CA VAL A 195 7.64 6.63 16.91
C VAL A 195 7.43 7.33 15.56
N GLU A 196 7.21 6.53 14.52
CA GLU A 196 7.03 7.00 13.14
C GLU A 196 5.71 7.78 12.96
N PRO A 197 5.57 8.64 11.92
CA PRO A 197 4.41 9.52 11.76
C PRO A 197 3.04 8.82 11.72
N ASP A 198 2.98 7.60 11.20
CA ASP A 198 1.79 6.76 11.23
C ASP A 198 1.45 6.29 12.65
N GLU A 199 2.45 5.90 13.43
CA GLU A 199 2.24 5.51 14.83
C GLU A 199 1.89 6.70 15.73
N VAL A 200 2.45 7.88 15.47
CA VAL A 200 2.02 9.14 16.11
C VAL A 200 0.51 9.33 15.95
N ALA A 201 0.01 9.22 14.72
CA ALA A 201 -1.42 9.37 14.45
C ALA A 201 -2.27 8.23 15.03
N THR A 202 -1.76 7.00 15.03
CA THR A 202 -2.50 5.80 15.47
C THR A 202 -2.62 5.75 16.99
N ILE A 203 -1.54 6.03 17.73
CA ILE A 203 -1.53 6.05 19.20
C ILE A 203 -2.45 7.15 19.72
N ALA A 204 -2.37 8.37 19.16
CA ALA A 204 -3.26 9.47 19.54
C ALA A 204 -4.74 9.12 19.31
N PHE A 205 -5.04 8.52 18.16
CA PHE A 205 -6.39 8.05 17.84
C PHE A 205 -6.86 6.94 18.80
N LEU A 206 -5.98 6.01 19.14
CA LEU A 206 -6.31 4.91 20.04
C LEU A 206 -6.60 5.41 21.45
N VAL A 207 -5.78 6.32 22.00
CA VAL A 207 -6.01 6.96 23.30
C VAL A 207 -7.35 7.72 23.33
N GLU A 208 -7.74 8.37 22.23
CA GLU A 208 -9.07 8.98 22.11
C GLU A 208 -10.17 7.90 22.10
N ALA A 209 -10.01 6.85 21.29
CA ALA A 209 -11.03 5.83 21.06
C ALA A 209 -11.33 4.98 22.31
N VAL A 210 -10.31 4.63 23.09
CA VAL A 210 -10.45 3.80 24.29
C VAL A 210 -11.20 4.51 25.42
N ARG A 211 -11.40 5.84 25.35
CA ARG A 211 -12.33 6.56 26.25
C ARG A 211 -13.78 6.11 26.08
N GLY A 212 -14.12 5.53 24.92
CA GLY A 212 -15.41 4.91 24.66
C GLY A 212 -15.51 3.46 25.14
N ALA A 213 -14.41 2.85 25.61
CA ALA A 213 -14.43 1.49 26.13
C ALA A 213 -15.17 1.42 27.47
N GLU A 214 -15.81 0.28 27.74
CA GLU A 214 -16.34 0.01 29.08
C GLU A 214 -15.16 -0.19 30.05
N PRO A 215 -15.07 0.58 31.15
CA PRO A 215 -13.98 0.46 32.10
C PRO A 215 -14.04 -0.87 32.85
N ASP A 216 -12.88 -1.33 33.33
CA ASP A 216 -12.71 -2.56 34.11
C ASP A 216 -13.22 -3.83 33.39
N GLN A 217 -13.22 -3.82 32.06
CA GLN A 217 -13.54 -4.98 31.22
C GLN A 217 -12.30 -5.53 30.50
N PRO A 218 -12.29 -6.83 30.14
CA PRO A 218 -11.18 -7.41 29.40
C PRO A 218 -11.13 -6.88 27.96
N VAL A 219 -9.91 -6.56 27.50
CA VAL A 219 -9.64 -6.06 26.14
C VAL A 219 -8.85 -7.11 25.36
N LEU A 220 -9.30 -7.40 24.13
CA LEU A 220 -8.56 -8.24 23.18
C LEU A 220 -7.79 -7.39 22.17
N PHE A 221 -6.49 -7.60 22.07
CA PHE A 221 -5.72 -7.24 20.87
C PHE A 221 -5.68 -8.43 19.92
N PHE A 222 -6.24 -8.28 18.72
CA PHE A 222 -6.24 -9.32 17.69
C PHE A 222 -5.19 -9.04 16.63
N GLY A 223 -4.23 -9.95 16.46
CA GLY A 223 -3.11 -9.77 15.54
C GLY A 223 -2.15 -8.68 16.00
N VAL A 224 -1.72 -8.75 17.27
CA VAL A 224 -0.87 -7.74 17.90
C VAL A 224 0.56 -7.70 17.33
N GLY A 225 0.95 -8.71 16.54
CA GLY A 225 2.32 -8.85 16.05
C GLY A 225 3.30 -9.04 17.22
N PRO A 226 4.59 -8.72 17.04
CA PRO A 226 5.55 -8.73 18.14
C PRO A 226 5.56 -7.41 18.93
N THR A 227 4.48 -6.64 18.91
CA THR A 227 4.50 -5.22 19.26
C THR A 227 3.68 -4.87 20.51
N LEU A 228 3.99 -3.76 21.18
CA LEU A 228 3.25 -3.31 22.37
C LEU A 228 2.83 -1.82 22.35
N HIS A 229 3.32 -1.03 21.40
CA HIS A 229 3.05 0.41 21.28
C HIS A 229 1.57 0.83 21.36
N HIS A 230 0.62 0.01 20.88
CA HIS A 230 -0.82 0.27 21.02
C HIS A 230 -1.41 -0.21 22.35
N VAL A 231 -0.75 -1.16 23.02
CA VAL A 231 -1.26 -1.82 24.23
C VAL A 231 -1.23 -0.87 25.44
N PHE A 232 -0.26 0.03 25.52
CA PHE A 232 -0.11 0.96 26.64
C PHE A 232 -1.30 1.91 26.85
N ALA A 233 -2.08 2.16 25.79
CA ALA A 233 -3.24 3.06 25.84
C ALA A 233 -4.43 2.50 26.63
N VAL A 234 -4.48 1.17 26.86
CA VAL A 234 -5.60 0.54 27.58
C VAL A 234 -5.26 0.14 29.02
N ALA A 235 -4.02 0.31 29.46
CA ALA A 235 -3.54 -0.22 30.74
C ALA A 235 -4.34 0.26 31.95
N GLU A 236 -4.78 1.52 31.93
CA GLU A 236 -5.60 2.13 33.01
C GLU A 236 -7.09 1.80 32.90
N VAL A 237 -7.57 1.38 31.72
CA VAL A 237 -9.00 1.17 31.44
C VAL A 237 -9.38 -0.30 31.53
N ALA A 238 -8.50 -1.20 31.11
CA ALA A 238 -8.76 -2.64 31.04
C ALA A 238 -8.65 -3.29 32.42
N SER A 239 -9.54 -4.24 32.73
CA SER A 239 -9.32 -5.15 33.87
C SER A 239 -8.22 -6.16 33.54
N GLU A 240 -8.25 -6.70 32.32
CA GLU A 240 -7.31 -7.67 31.76
C GLU A 240 -7.02 -7.37 30.28
N ILE A 241 -5.79 -7.64 29.85
CA ILE A 241 -5.33 -7.47 28.47
C ILE A 241 -4.97 -8.84 27.90
N HIS A 242 -5.64 -9.21 26.81
CA HIS A 242 -5.42 -10.46 26.09
C HIS A 242 -4.74 -10.14 24.76
N LEU A 243 -3.56 -10.69 24.54
CA LEU A 243 -2.75 -10.41 23.36
C LEU A 243 -2.76 -11.61 22.42
N GLY A 244 -3.47 -11.48 21.30
CA GLY A 244 -3.65 -12.51 20.30
C GLY A 244 -2.76 -12.31 19.08
N ASP A 245 -2.00 -13.34 18.67
CA ASP A 245 -1.31 -13.34 17.36
C ASP A 245 -1.32 -14.73 16.69
N PHE A 246 -1.20 -14.76 15.37
CA PHE A 246 -1.14 -16.00 14.60
C PHE A 246 0.22 -16.72 14.74
N LEU A 247 1.31 -15.94 14.81
CA LEU A 247 2.66 -16.45 14.79
C LEU A 247 3.18 -16.64 16.23
N PRO A 248 3.52 -17.88 16.64
CA PRO A 248 4.10 -18.10 17.96
C PRO A 248 5.39 -17.29 18.23
N ALA A 249 6.16 -17.01 17.18
CA ALA A 249 7.38 -16.20 17.28
C ALA A 249 7.09 -14.76 17.72
N ASN A 250 5.97 -14.17 17.29
CA ASN A 250 5.55 -12.83 17.72
C ASN A 250 5.19 -12.81 19.21
N LEU A 251 4.41 -13.81 19.66
CA LEU A 251 4.06 -13.94 21.08
C LEU A 251 5.29 -14.19 21.97
N ALA A 252 6.30 -14.89 21.44
CA ALA A 252 7.56 -15.09 22.15
C ALA A 252 8.33 -13.77 22.37
N GLU A 253 8.34 -12.84 21.40
CA GLU A 253 8.92 -11.50 21.57
C GLU A 253 8.22 -10.71 22.69
N ILE A 254 6.89 -10.75 22.71
CA ILE A 254 6.10 -10.11 23.77
C ILE A 254 6.41 -10.73 25.13
N ARG A 255 6.50 -12.06 25.19
CA ARG A 255 6.87 -12.78 26.42
C ARG A 255 8.22 -12.31 26.95
N ARG A 256 9.25 -12.15 26.10
CA ARG A 256 10.55 -11.62 26.53
C ARG A 256 10.44 -10.24 27.19
N TRP A 257 9.59 -9.35 26.67
CA TRP A 257 9.36 -8.04 27.30
C TRP A 257 8.60 -8.13 28.63
N ILE A 258 7.61 -9.03 28.73
CA ILE A 258 6.89 -9.30 29.99
C ILE A 258 7.88 -9.80 31.06
N ASP A 259 8.78 -10.71 30.67
CA ASP A 259 9.78 -11.33 31.55
C ASP A 259 10.98 -10.41 31.85
N ARG A 260 10.96 -9.16 31.37
CA ARG A 260 12.04 -8.16 31.49
C ARG A 260 13.40 -8.66 30.97
N ASP A 261 13.40 -9.42 29.89
CA ASP A 261 14.63 -9.84 29.22
C ASP A 261 15.45 -8.59 28.81
N PRO A 262 16.75 -8.50 29.14
CA PRO A 262 17.62 -7.39 28.74
C PRO A 262 17.70 -7.15 27.22
N GLY A 263 17.42 -8.18 26.41
CA GLY A 263 17.34 -8.11 24.95
C GLY A 263 15.94 -7.87 24.39
N ALA A 264 14.93 -7.65 25.24
CA ALA A 264 13.61 -7.24 24.80
C ALA A 264 13.64 -5.85 24.15
N HIS A 265 12.70 -5.61 23.24
CA HIS A 265 12.59 -4.32 22.57
C HIS A 265 12.24 -3.20 23.56
N ASP A 266 12.90 -2.05 23.42
CA ASP A 266 12.67 -0.87 24.25
C ASP A 266 11.42 -0.12 23.77
N TRP A 267 10.33 -0.23 24.53
CA TRP A 267 9.07 0.44 24.23
C TRP A 267 8.92 1.81 24.92
N ARG A 268 9.90 2.26 25.73
CA ARG A 268 9.81 3.52 26.49
C ARG A 268 9.47 4.74 25.63
N PRO A 269 9.99 4.92 24.40
CA PRO A 269 9.59 6.04 23.54
C PRO A 269 8.10 6.04 23.20
N PHE A 270 7.51 4.86 23.00
CA PHE A 270 6.09 4.71 22.70
C PHE A 270 5.24 4.96 23.95
N VAL A 271 5.64 4.41 25.10
CA VAL A 271 4.98 4.68 26.39
C VAL A 271 4.94 6.17 26.69
N ARG A 272 6.07 6.87 26.52
CA ARG A 272 6.15 8.33 26.69
C ARG A 272 5.14 9.05 25.79
N TYR A 273 5.08 8.67 24.52
CA TYR A 273 4.15 9.30 23.59
C TYR A 273 2.67 9.00 23.92
N THR A 274 2.36 7.78 24.38
CA THR A 274 1.04 7.42 24.89
C THR A 274 0.64 8.30 26.09
N LEU A 275 1.52 8.47 27.08
CA LEU A 275 1.27 9.33 28.24
C LEU A 275 1.06 10.80 27.85
N GLN A 276 1.81 11.30 26.86
CA GLN A 276 1.59 12.63 26.30
C GLN A 276 0.21 12.78 25.66
N CYS A 277 -0.24 11.78 24.93
CA CYS A 277 -1.58 11.75 24.35
C CYS A 277 -2.69 11.69 25.43
N GLU A 278 -2.37 11.15 26.61
CA GLU A 278 -3.25 11.13 27.78
C GLU A 278 -3.25 12.45 28.57
N GLY A 279 -2.38 13.40 28.22
CA GLY A 279 -2.31 14.74 28.84
C GLY A 279 -1.14 14.94 29.80
N VAL A 280 -0.16 14.03 29.84
CA VAL A 280 1.07 14.18 30.62
C VAL A 280 2.13 14.85 29.74
N ASP A 281 2.31 16.18 29.85
CA ASP A 281 3.18 16.96 28.95
C ASP A 281 4.65 16.47 28.94
N HIS A 282 5.20 16.21 30.13
CA HIS A 282 6.59 15.79 30.32
C HIS A 282 6.68 14.52 31.19
N PRO A 283 6.35 13.33 30.64
CA PRO A 283 6.38 12.09 31.40
C PRO A 283 7.78 11.80 31.92
N THR A 284 7.89 11.62 33.23
CA THR A 284 9.11 11.23 33.93
C THR A 284 9.47 9.77 33.64
N ASP A 285 10.73 9.39 33.89
CA ASP A 285 11.16 8.00 33.72
C ASP A 285 10.45 7.04 34.69
N GLU A 286 10.01 7.53 35.84
CA GLU A 286 9.20 6.80 36.83
C GLU A 286 7.78 6.55 36.32
N GLU A 287 7.10 7.56 35.76
CA GLU A 287 5.76 7.39 35.16
C GLU A 287 5.79 6.44 33.96
N ILE A 288 6.84 6.52 33.13
CA ILE A 288 7.05 5.59 32.02
C ILE A 288 7.22 4.15 32.55
N ALA A 289 8.07 3.96 33.56
CA ALA A 289 8.28 2.64 34.17
C ALA A 289 7.00 2.10 34.82
N ALA A 290 6.25 2.96 35.52
CA ALA A 290 4.98 2.61 36.15
C ALA A 290 3.94 2.15 35.10
N ARG A 291 3.84 2.83 33.97
CA ARG A 291 2.94 2.42 32.87
C ARG A 291 3.35 1.08 32.27
N GLU A 292 4.65 0.83 32.06
CA GLU A 292 5.10 -0.49 31.61
C GLU A 292 4.73 -1.58 32.61
N ASP A 293 4.97 -1.35 33.91
CA ASP A 293 4.73 -2.33 34.96
C ASP A 293 3.23 -2.63 35.17
N LEU A 294 2.39 -1.60 35.09
CA LEU A 294 0.94 -1.76 35.05
C LEU A 294 0.53 -2.61 33.84
N THR A 295 1.06 -2.29 32.66
CA THR A 295 0.75 -3.03 31.43
C THR A 295 1.17 -4.49 31.54
N ARG A 296 2.37 -4.79 32.05
CA ARG A 296 2.83 -6.17 32.33
C ARG A 296 1.87 -6.91 33.25
N THR A 297 1.41 -6.25 34.32
CA THR A 297 0.48 -6.83 35.30
C THR A 297 -0.90 -7.11 34.69
N LYS A 298 -1.35 -6.23 33.79
CA LYS A 298 -2.67 -6.34 33.13
C LYS A 298 -2.67 -7.35 31.99
N ILE A 299 -1.52 -7.69 31.40
CA ILE A 299 -1.44 -8.76 30.39
C ILE A 299 -1.58 -10.12 31.08
N THR A 300 -2.77 -10.72 30.98
CA THR A 300 -3.10 -12.00 31.62
C THR A 300 -2.96 -13.18 30.67
N GLU A 301 -3.12 -12.96 29.35
CA GLU A 301 -3.10 -14.03 28.34
C GLU A 301 -2.33 -13.66 27.07
N LEU A 302 -1.52 -14.60 26.60
CA LEU A 302 -0.98 -14.63 25.23
C LEU A 302 -1.69 -15.75 24.47
N ILE A 303 -2.46 -15.40 23.44
CA ILE A 303 -3.37 -16.34 22.76
C ILE A 303 -2.92 -16.53 21.32
N ARG A 304 -2.87 -17.79 20.85
CA ARG A 304 -2.73 -18.03 19.42
C ARG A 304 -4.07 -17.86 18.74
N VAL A 305 -4.17 -16.92 17.80
CA VAL A 305 -5.41 -16.63 17.07
C VAL A 305 -5.25 -16.83 15.57
N ASP A 306 -6.31 -17.19 14.86
CA ASP A 306 -6.27 -17.38 13.41
C ASP A 306 -7.56 -16.90 12.76
N ALA A 307 -7.48 -15.79 12.04
CA ALA A 307 -8.62 -15.16 11.38
C ALA A 307 -9.21 -15.98 10.22
N ARG A 308 -8.54 -17.06 9.78
CA ARG A 308 -9.13 -18.02 8.83
C ARG A 308 -10.30 -18.77 9.44
N HIS A 309 -10.29 -18.96 10.75
CA HIS A 309 -11.37 -19.61 11.47
C HIS A 309 -12.49 -18.61 11.76
N ARG A 310 -13.73 -19.05 11.58
CA ARG A 310 -14.92 -18.21 11.85
C ARG A 310 -15.02 -17.76 13.31
N ARG A 311 -14.50 -18.56 14.22
CA ARG A 311 -14.38 -18.25 15.65
C ARG A 311 -12.92 -18.42 16.05
N PRO A 312 -12.08 -17.37 15.89
CA PRO A 312 -10.67 -17.45 16.24
C PRO A 312 -10.42 -17.65 17.75
N VAL A 313 -11.40 -17.27 18.58
CA VAL A 313 -11.39 -17.40 20.05
C VAL A 313 -12.80 -17.81 20.49
N ASP A 314 -12.91 -18.63 21.53
CA ASP A 314 -14.18 -19.18 22.05
C ASP A 314 -14.94 -18.21 22.99
N ARG A 315 -14.70 -16.90 22.88
CA ARG A 315 -15.43 -15.88 23.64
C ARG A 315 -15.50 -14.56 22.86
N ARG A 316 -16.45 -13.70 23.25
CA ARG A 316 -16.52 -12.31 22.80
C ARG A 316 -15.94 -11.37 23.85
N TYR A 317 -15.63 -10.15 23.45
CA TYR A 317 -15.02 -9.13 24.29
C TYR A 317 -15.80 -7.81 24.20
N PRO A 318 -15.95 -7.07 25.33
CA PRO A 318 -16.49 -5.71 25.32
C PRO A 318 -15.66 -4.75 24.46
N THR A 319 -14.36 -4.98 24.33
CA THR A 319 -13.48 -4.19 23.45
C THR A 319 -12.53 -5.10 22.67
N VAL A 320 -12.46 -4.91 21.35
CA VAL A 320 -11.48 -5.57 20.46
C VAL A 320 -10.71 -4.52 19.67
N ILE A 321 -9.38 -4.63 19.70
CA ILE A 321 -8.45 -3.72 19.03
C ILE A 321 -7.61 -4.54 18.04
N SER A 322 -7.58 -4.16 16.76
CA SER A 322 -6.94 -4.96 15.70
C SER A 322 -6.25 -4.09 14.65
N PRO A 323 -5.22 -3.31 15.01
CA PRO A 323 -4.52 -2.42 14.09
C PRO A 323 -3.53 -3.20 13.21
N TYR A 324 -3.46 -2.85 11.93
CA TYR A 324 -2.51 -3.37 10.93
C TYR A 324 -2.47 -4.90 10.79
N CYS A 325 -3.53 -5.60 11.19
CA CYS A 325 -3.59 -7.06 11.19
C CYS A 325 -4.08 -7.61 9.84
N ALA A 326 -5.40 -7.59 9.60
CA ALA A 326 -5.99 -8.29 8.45
C ALA A 326 -5.51 -7.71 7.11
N ASP A 327 -5.32 -6.38 7.04
CA ASP A 327 -4.87 -5.68 5.84
C ASP A 327 -3.42 -6.02 5.49
N SER A 328 -2.57 -6.25 6.49
CA SER A 328 -1.16 -6.66 6.31
C SER A 328 -0.98 -8.17 6.19
N ALA A 329 -1.97 -8.98 6.62
CA ALA A 329 -1.91 -10.43 6.55
C ALA A 329 -2.42 -11.00 5.21
N THR A 330 -3.10 -10.19 4.40
CA THR A 330 -3.82 -10.65 3.20
C THR A 330 -3.42 -9.90 1.94
N SER A 331 -3.44 -10.60 0.80
CA SER A 331 -3.02 -10.05 -0.51
C SER A 331 -4.19 -9.59 -1.39
N ASP A 332 -5.42 -9.79 -0.94
CA ASP A 332 -6.63 -9.47 -1.68
C ASP A 332 -7.76 -9.06 -0.75
N ARG A 333 -8.64 -8.24 -1.28
CA ARG A 333 -9.77 -7.66 -0.56
C ARG A 333 -10.79 -8.69 -0.09
N ALA A 334 -11.05 -9.76 -0.85
CA ALA A 334 -12.09 -10.72 -0.48
C ALA A 334 -11.68 -11.53 0.77
N THR A 335 -10.41 -11.95 0.84
CA THR A 335 -9.84 -12.58 2.03
C THR A 335 -9.79 -11.62 3.21
N TRP A 336 -9.39 -10.36 2.98
CA TRP A 336 -9.41 -9.31 4.00
C TRP A 336 -10.81 -9.10 4.59
N GLU A 337 -11.84 -8.96 3.75
CA GLU A 337 -13.24 -8.80 4.19
C GLU A 337 -13.71 -9.98 5.05
N LEU A 338 -13.30 -11.20 4.68
CA LEU A 338 -13.60 -12.40 5.47
C LEU A 338 -12.96 -12.35 6.86
N TYR A 339 -11.67 -12.02 6.94
CA TYR A 339 -10.95 -11.93 8.21
C TYR A 339 -11.54 -10.83 9.09
N MET A 340 -11.83 -9.66 8.52
CA MET A 340 -12.45 -8.56 9.25
C MET A 340 -13.83 -8.94 9.81
N ARG A 341 -14.65 -9.71 9.08
CA ARG A 341 -15.91 -10.24 9.63
C ARG A 341 -15.66 -11.16 10.83
N HIS A 342 -14.70 -12.08 10.74
CA HIS A 342 -14.40 -12.99 11.84
C HIS A 342 -13.85 -12.25 13.08
N ILE A 343 -13.00 -11.24 12.88
CA ILE A 343 -12.44 -10.43 13.96
C ILE A 343 -13.53 -9.57 14.62
N THR A 344 -14.30 -8.84 13.82
CA THR A 344 -15.38 -7.96 14.33
C THR A 344 -16.51 -8.75 15.00
N ASP A 345 -16.72 -10.02 14.64
CA ASP A 345 -17.66 -10.91 15.31
C ASP A 345 -17.29 -11.25 16.75
N LEU A 346 -16.02 -11.04 17.15
CA LEU A 346 -15.54 -11.18 18.53
C LEU A 346 -16.00 -10.02 19.43
N VAL A 347 -16.52 -8.93 18.90
CA VAL A 347 -16.98 -7.78 19.69
C VAL A 347 -18.35 -8.09 20.27
N GLU A 348 -18.58 -7.87 21.56
CA GLU A 348 -19.91 -8.01 22.15
C GLU A 348 -20.92 -7.00 21.60
N PRO A 349 -22.24 -7.29 21.65
CA PRO A 349 -23.25 -6.27 21.35
C PRO A 349 -23.12 -5.07 22.30
N GLY A 350 -22.96 -3.87 21.73
CA GLY A 350 -22.63 -2.63 22.46
C GLY A 350 -21.14 -2.36 22.63
N GLY A 351 -20.28 -3.35 22.37
CA GLY A 351 -18.84 -3.28 22.57
C GLY A 351 -18.13 -2.40 21.53
N LEU A 352 -16.90 -1.99 21.86
CA LEU A 352 -16.05 -1.14 21.05
C LEU A 352 -15.14 -1.97 20.13
N PHE A 353 -15.08 -1.58 18.87
CA PHE A 353 -14.05 -2.05 17.93
C PHE A 353 -13.15 -0.90 17.51
N VAL A 354 -11.85 -1.10 17.59
CA VAL A 354 -10.84 -0.14 17.11
C VAL A 354 -9.86 -0.82 16.16
N THR A 355 -9.54 -0.19 15.04
CA THR A 355 -8.56 -0.71 14.08
C THR A 355 -7.87 0.43 13.33
N ALA A 356 -6.74 0.09 12.71
CA ALA A 356 -5.98 0.89 11.78
C ALA A 356 -5.60 0.01 10.59
N ALA A 357 -5.51 0.59 9.38
CA ALA A 357 -5.10 -0.11 8.17
C ALA A 357 -4.22 0.77 7.29
N LEU A 358 -3.28 0.15 6.57
CA LEU A 358 -2.43 0.82 5.60
C LEU A 358 -3.21 1.12 4.32
N ARG A 359 -3.51 2.40 4.08
CA ARG A 359 -4.39 2.82 2.98
C ARG A 359 -3.75 2.54 1.62
N ARG A 360 -4.47 1.82 0.75
CA ARG A 360 -4.05 1.44 -0.62
C ARG A 360 -2.67 0.76 -0.66
N CYS A 361 -2.30 0.09 0.44
CA CYS A 361 -1.04 -0.64 0.55
C CYS A 361 -1.18 -2.01 -0.13
N ARG A 362 -0.27 -2.31 -1.06
CA ARG A 362 -0.22 -3.60 -1.77
C ARG A 362 0.86 -4.52 -1.23
N GLY A 363 1.51 -4.13 -0.15
CA GLY A 363 2.59 -4.88 0.48
C GLY A 363 3.62 -3.95 1.08
N TYR A 364 4.22 -4.42 2.17
CA TYR A 364 5.21 -3.70 2.96
C TYR A 364 6.50 -4.53 3.01
N THR A 365 7.63 -3.90 3.37
CA THR A 365 8.94 -4.53 3.26
C THR A 365 9.59 -4.67 4.63
N VAL A 366 9.95 -5.89 5.01
CA VAL A 366 10.70 -6.20 6.24
C VAL A 366 12.03 -6.84 5.84
N ALA A 367 13.15 -6.21 6.21
CA ALA A 367 14.50 -6.68 5.87
C ALA A 367 14.67 -7.12 4.41
N GLY A 368 14.10 -6.35 3.47
CA GLY A 368 14.18 -6.62 2.02
C GLY A 368 13.21 -7.69 1.49
N LYS A 369 12.38 -8.30 2.35
CA LYS A 369 11.31 -9.23 1.99
C LYS A 369 9.97 -8.50 1.93
N THR A 370 9.18 -8.72 0.89
CA THR A 370 7.87 -8.07 0.74
C THR A 370 6.75 -8.96 1.27
N PHE A 371 6.00 -8.46 2.24
CA PHE A 371 4.82 -9.09 2.83
C PHE A 371 3.52 -8.50 2.24
N PRO A 372 2.38 -9.21 2.33
CA PRO A 372 1.17 -8.81 1.62
C PRO A 372 0.51 -7.54 2.17
N GLY A 373 -0.35 -6.95 1.36
CA GLY A 373 -1.19 -5.81 1.70
C GLY A 373 -2.46 -5.85 0.85
N ALA A 374 -3.62 -5.70 1.49
CA ALA A 374 -4.93 -5.98 0.87
C ALA A 374 -5.40 -4.92 -0.16
N ASP A 375 -4.68 -3.82 -0.33
CA ASP A 375 -5.04 -2.68 -1.20
C ASP A 375 -6.37 -2.01 -0.85
N VAL A 376 -6.68 -1.91 0.44
CA VAL A 376 -7.94 -1.40 0.97
C VAL A 376 -7.92 0.09 1.28
N ASP A 377 -9.09 0.73 1.28
CA ASP A 377 -9.26 2.11 1.72
C ASP A 377 -10.47 2.32 2.65
N GLU A 378 -10.77 3.57 2.98
CA GLU A 378 -11.84 3.96 3.89
C GLU A 378 -13.23 3.50 3.46
N HIS A 379 -13.48 3.35 2.16
CA HIS A 379 -14.77 2.88 1.66
C HIS A 379 -14.92 1.38 1.89
N ASP A 380 -13.82 0.65 1.74
CA ASP A 380 -13.77 -0.79 1.97
C ASP A 380 -13.98 -1.10 3.46
N LEU A 381 -13.29 -0.35 4.33
CA LEU A 381 -13.46 -0.46 5.78
C LEU A 381 -14.88 -0.09 6.19
N ARG A 382 -15.44 0.99 5.65
CA ARG A 382 -16.84 1.37 5.89
C ARG A 382 -17.81 0.25 5.54
N ALA A 383 -17.70 -0.34 4.36
CA ALA A 383 -18.59 -1.39 3.88
C ALA A 383 -18.59 -2.63 4.79
N VAL A 384 -17.44 -3.00 5.36
CA VAL A 384 -17.36 -4.14 6.29
C VAL A 384 -17.99 -3.79 7.64
N ILE A 385 -17.67 -2.60 8.18
CA ILE A 385 -18.07 -2.18 9.52
C ILE A 385 -19.57 -1.82 9.61
N GLU A 386 -20.13 -1.17 8.59
CA GLU A 386 -21.53 -0.69 8.61
C GLU A 386 -22.57 -1.82 8.71
N SER A 387 -22.18 -3.06 8.40
CA SER A 387 -23.05 -4.23 8.50
C SER A 387 -23.52 -4.51 9.94
N ALA A 388 -22.66 -4.30 10.94
CA ALA A 388 -22.91 -4.68 12.33
C ALA A 388 -22.68 -3.55 13.36
N PHE A 389 -22.08 -2.43 12.95
CA PHE A 389 -21.68 -1.35 13.85
C PHE A 389 -22.42 -0.06 13.54
N GLU A 390 -22.50 0.80 14.54
CA GLU A 390 -22.98 2.17 14.41
C GLU A 390 -21.81 3.05 13.97
N LEU A 391 -21.93 3.63 12.76
CA LEU A 391 -20.96 4.58 12.24
C LEU A 391 -21.52 5.99 12.43
N VAL A 392 -20.81 6.80 13.20
CA VAL A 392 -21.06 8.23 13.37
C VAL A 392 -19.98 9.03 12.66
N ASP A 393 -20.18 10.34 12.57
CA ASP A 393 -19.17 11.23 12.01
C ASP A 393 -17.85 11.10 12.77
N GLY A 394 -16.77 10.89 12.03
CA GLY A 394 -15.44 10.68 12.61
C GLY A 394 -15.15 9.25 13.08
N SER A 395 -16.08 8.28 12.92
CA SER A 395 -15.79 6.85 13.16
C SER A 395 -14.67 6.33 12.27
N ILE A 396 -14.57 6.81 11.02
CA ILE A 396 -13.50 6.46 10.09
C ILE A 396 -12.75 7.72 9.69
N ARG A 397 -11.42 7.74 9.86
CA ARG A 397 -10.56 8.88 9.60
C ARG A 397 -9.41 8.46 8.72
N VAL A 398 -9.19 9.19 7.62
CA VAL A 398 -7.97 9.05 6.82
C VAL A 398 -6.93 10.02 7.33
N ARG A 399 -5.69 9.56 7.47
CA ARG A 399 -4.54 10.39 7.80
C ARG A 399 -3.46 10.16 6.77
N SER A 400 -3.13 11.21 6.02
CA SER A 400 -1.92 11.22 5.21
C SER A 400 -0.72 11.19 6.13
N THR A 401 0.19 10.28 5.88
CA THR A 401 1.42 10.17 6.66
C THR A 401 2.56 10.64 5.77
N ALA A 402 3.50 11.40 6.33
CA ALA A 402 4.73 11.79 5.62
C ALA A 402 5.72 10.60 5.55
N GLN A 403 5.20 9.37 5.46
CA GLN A 403 5.98 8.13 5.45
C GLN A 403 6.88 8.08 4.22
N ASP A 404 8.03 7.44 4.36
CA ASP A 404 8.86 7.12 3.21
C ASP A 404 8.09 6.22 2.22
N ALA A 405 8.15 6.56 0.94
CA ALA A 405 7.59 5.77 -0.15
C ALA A 405 8.13 4.32 -0.19
N SER A 406 9.26 4.05 0.48
CA SER A 406 9.83 2.71 0.65
C SER A 406 8.95 1.77 1.50
N HIS A 407 8.09 2.29 2.39
CA HIS A 407 7.19 1.49 3.23
C HIS A 407 5.94 0.98 2.52
N GLY A 408 5.63 1.50 1.32
CA GLY A 408 4.55 1.00 0.46
C GLY A 408 3.17 1.66 0.65
N TYR A 409 3.06 2.66 1.53
CA TYR A 409 1.85 3.45 1.78
C TYR A 409 2.18 4.92 2.05
N SER A 410 1.20 5.80 1.88
CA SER A 410 1.32 7.25 2.13
C SER A 410 0.20 7.81 3.02
N ALA A 411 -0.66 6.91 3.52
CA ALA A 411 -1.77 7.25 4.39
C ALA A 411 -2.21 6.00 5.16
N ILE A 412 -2.88 6.23 6.27
CA ILE A 412 -3.53 5.20 7.08
C ILE A 412 -5.03 5.50 7.20
N VAL A 413 -5.82 4.45 7.40
CA VAL A 413 -7.25 4.53 7.72
C VAL A 413 -7.41 4.09 9.17
N LEU A 414 -8.00 4.95 9.98
CA LEU A 414 -8.26 4.72 11.40
C LEU A 414 -9.77 4.54 11.59
N CYS A 415 -10.18 3.55 12.38
CA CYS A 415 -11.59 3.28 12.63
C CYS A 415 -11.88 2.97 14.09
N GLN A 416 -12.94 3.58 14.62
CA GLN A 416 -13.58 3.22 15.88
C GLN A 416 -15.09 3.14 15.68
N ALA A 417 -15.72 2.10 16.21
CA ALA A 417 -17.17 1.94 16.12
C ALA A 417 -17.71 1.06 17.26
N HIS A 418 -18.93 1.33 17.70
CA HIS A 418 -19.64 0.47 18.63
C HIS A 418 -20.51 -0.54 17.88
N ARG A 419 -20.46 -1.81 18.29
CA ARG A 419 -21.35 -2.83 17.75
C ARG A 419 -22.77 -2.51 18.17
N ARG A 420 -23.73 -2.61 17.26
CA ARG A 420 -25.16 -2.38 17.59
C ARG A 420 -25.58 -3.28 18.77
N PRO A 421 -26.29 -2.75 19.77
CA PRO A 421 -26.79 -3.56 20.86
C PRO A 421 -27.83 -4.57 20.34
N ASN A 422 -27.92 -5.74 20.98
CA ASN A 422 -29.07 -6.62 20.78
C ASN A 422 -30.34 -5.87 21.22
N GLN A 423 -31.42 -5.93 20.42
CA GLN A 423 -32.67 -5.22 20.71
C GLN A 423 -33.19 -5.46 22.15
N ALA A 424 -32.95 -6.64 22.73
CA ALA A 424 -33.30 -6.95 24.12
C ALA A 424 -32.47 -6.21 25.19
N ARG A 425 -31.17 -5.95 24.95
CA ARG A 425 -30.28 -5.21 25.87
C ARG A 425 -30.53 -3.69 25.82
N ALA A 426 -30.94 -3.18 24.65
CA ALA A 426 -31.30 -1.76 24.49
C ALA A 426 -32.51 -1.37 25.37
N SER A 427 -33.48 -2.26 25.52
CA SER A 427 -34.64 -2.09 26.41
C SER A 427 -34.22 -2.06 27.89
N ALA A 428 -33.37 -2.99 28.32
CA ALA A 428 -32.88 -3.07 29.70
C ALA A 428 -31.99 -1.88 30.11
N ARG A 429 -31.20 -1.31 29.17
CA ARG A 429 -30.39 -0.11 29.42
C ARG A 429 -31.26 1.14 29.55
N ARG A 430 -32.33 1.25 28.75
CA ARG A 430 -33.35 2.31 28.88
C ARG A 430 -34.10 2.21 30.21
N GLU A 431 -34.45 1.01 30.66
CA GLU A 431 -35.07 0.78 31.97
C GLU A 431 -34.13 1.13 33.13
N LYS A 432 -32.85 0.72 33.08
CA LYS A 432 -31.86 1.12 34.08
C LYS A 432 -31.65 2.64 34.14
N SER A 433 -31.48 3.31 33.00
CA SER A 433 -31.37 4.79 32.97
C SER A 433 -32.63 5.49 33.48
N ALA A 434 -33.82 4.94 33.20
CA ALA A 434 -35.08 5.49 33.73
C ALA A 434 -35.22 5.26 35.25
N THR A 435 -34.71 4.14 35.78
CA THR A 435 -34.79 3.81 37.20
C THR A 435 -33.80 4.65 38.03
N THR A 436 -32.59 4.90 37.51
CA THR A 436 -31.59 5.76 38.17
C THR A 436 -32.03 7.24 38.18
N ALA A 437 -32.82 7.67 37.20
CA ALA A 437 -33.40 9.02 37.16
C ALA A 437 -34.61 9.21 38.11
N ALA A 438 -35.14 8.12 38.69
CA ALA A 438 -36.39 8.14 39.47
C ALA A 438 -36.22 7.98 40.99
N GLN A 439 -34.99 7.97 41.54
CA GLN A 439 -34.79 7.98 43.00
C GLN A 439 -34.97 9.40 43.56
N PRO A 440 -35.97 9.67 44.44
CA PRO A 440 -36.13 10.98 45.07
C PRO A 440 -35.10 11.16 46.21
N LEU A 441 -34.45 12.32 46.24
CA LEU A 441 -33.65 12.80 47.37
C LEU A 441 -34.52 12.90 48.63
N HIS A 442 -34.46 11.90 49.50
CA HIS A 442 -35.04 11.99 50.84
C HIS A 442 -34.17 12.89 51.71
N HIS A 443 -34.61 14.13 51.90
CA HIS A 443 -34.12 15.07 52.89
C HIS A 443 -34.30 14.46 54.30
N ARG A 444 -33.20 14.12 54.98
CA ARG A 444 -33.20 13.94 56.43
C ARG A 444 -33.06 15.31 57.07
N GLY A 445 -34.05 15.68 57.89
CA GLY A 445 -34.00 16.84 58.75
C GLY A 445 -33.19 16.56 60.01
N GLU A 446 -32.47 17.58 60.48
CA GLU A 446 -31.90 17.64 61.81
C GLU A 446 -32.82 18.47 62.70
N ARG A 447 -33.05 17.95 63.91
CA ARG A 447 -33.46 18.71 65.08
C ARG A 447 -32.61 18.25 66.25
#